data_AF-A0A7C4NZT1-F1
#
_entry.id   AF-A0A7C4NZT1-F1
#
_cell.length_a   1.000
_cell.length_b   1.000
_cell.length_c   1.000
_cell.angle_alpha   90.00
_cell.angle_beta   90.00
_cell.angle_gamma   90.00
#
_symmetry.space_group_name_H-M   'P 1'
#
loop_
_entity.id
_entity.type
_entity.pdbx_description
1 polymer ?
#
loop_
_entity_poly.entity_id
_entity_poly.type
_entity_poly.pdbx_seq_one_letter_code
_entity_poly.pdbx_strand_id
1 'polypeptide(L)'
;MLKQEDRRDDPIKNLKDVLDNEKTFLKIDLKDLIGPESYAAKISKKLNITPVQLRKVFSEFKNIYALYKANYKNLTEEKKEEIRLKLYKLYPILQYQANRGLIDHNFKTLMWEILNLLDEKISENKKEEFDRVIDFMEALVAYMK
;
A
#
# COMPACT_ATOMS: atom_id res chain seq x y z
N MET A 1 25.17 8.84 -26.94
CA MET A 1 24.88 9.31 -25.57
C MET A 1 23.37 9.39 -25.41
N LEU A 2 22.76 8.34 -24.85
CA LEU A 2 21.32 8.34 -24.56
C LEU A 2 21.09 8.99 -23.19
N LYS A 3 20.04 9.80 -23.15
CA LYS A 3 19.79 10.91 -22.23
C LYS A 3 19.70 10.50 -20.76
N GLN A 4 20.33 11.29 -19.89
CA GLN A 4 20.32 11.18 -18.42
C GLN A 4 19.05 11.77 -17.77
N GLU A 5 17.90 11.79 -18.46
CA GLU A 5 16.66 12.41 -17.94
C GLU A 5 15.72 11.45 -17.19
N ASP A 6 15.92 10.14 -17.27
CA ASP A 6 14.91 9.15 -16.85
C ASP A 6 14.97 8.71 -15.37
N ARG A 7 15.85 9.30 -14.55
CA ARG A 7 16.08 8.86 -13.14
C ARG A 7 15.38 9.68 -12.06
N ARG A 8 14.64 10.74 -12.41
CA ARG A 8 14.08 11.70 -11.44
C ARG A 8 12.56 11.63 -11.22
N ASP A 9 11.85 10.75 -11.91
CA ASP A 9 10.38 10.81 -11.94
C ASP A 9 9.69 9.44 -11.77
N ASP A 10 10.24 8.57 -10.92
CA ASP A 10 9.54 7.34 -10.51
C ASP A 10 8.68 7.58 -9.26
N PRO A 11 7.36 7.74 -9.41
CA PRO A 11 6.46 8.02 -8.29
C PRO A 11 6.39 6.87 -7.29
N ILE A 12 6.65 5.61 -7.72
CA ILE A 12 6.75 4.49 -6.79
C ILE A 12 7.98 4.71 -5.91
N LYS A 13 9.15 4.88 -6.53
CA LYS A 13 10.40 5.12 -5.79
C LYS A 13 10.30 6.33 -4.85
N ASN A 14 9.74 7.43 -5.33
CA ASN A 14 9.58 8.64 -4.51
C ASN A 14 8.70 8.38 -3.28
N LEU A 15 7.59 7.65 -3.43
CA LEU A 15 6.75 7.29 -2.29
C LEU A 15 7.51 6.36 -1.31
N LYS A 16 8.24 5.37 -1.83
CA LYS A 16 9.08 4.49 -1.01
C LYS A 16 10.11 5.28 -0.19
N ASP A 17 10.82 6.21 -0.83
CA ASP A 17 11.81 7.07 -0.17
C ASP A 17 11.17 7.94 0.93
N VAL A 18 9.95 8.46 0.70
CA VAL A 18 9.19 9.19 1.74
C VAL A 18 8.83 8.26 2.90
N LEU A 19 8.31 7.07 2.63
CA LEU A 19 7.95 6.10 3.66
C LEU A 19 9.18 5.61 4.44
N ASP A 20 10.34 5.51 3.79
CA ASP A 20 11.58 5.12 4.45
C ASP A 20 12.12 6.17 5.39
N ASN A 21 11.97 7.46 5.04
CA ASN A 21 12.40 8.55 5.90
C ASN A 21 11.41 8.83 7.03
N GLU A 22 10.12 8.81 6.73
CA GLU A 22 9.09 9.23 7.68
C GLU A 22 8.54 8.08 8.54
N LYS A 23 8.56 6.85 8.02
CA LYS A 23 7.97 5.65 8.63
C LYS A 23 6.49 5.83 9.01
N THR A 24 5.74 6.55 8.18
CA THR A 24 4.31 6.86 8.37
C THR A 24 3.67 7.36 7.08
N PHE A 25 2.40 7.03 6.84
CA PHE A 25 1.59 7.69 5.79
C PHE A 25 0.97 9.01 6.26
N LEU A 26 0.88 9.23 7.57
CA LEU A 26 0.17 10.38 8.15
C LEU A 26 0.87 11.72 7.90
N LYS A 27 2.18 11.70 7.65
CA LYS A 27 2.96 12.90 7.30
C LYS A 27 2.86 13.28 5.83
N ILE A 28 2.29 12.44 4.98
CA ILE A 28 2.03 12.77 3.59
C ILE A 28 0.71 13.55 3.55
N ASP A 29 0.74 14.75 2.96
CA ASP A 29 -0.49 15.52 2.77
C ASP A 29 -1.51 14.69 1.97
N LEU A 30 -2.77 14.74 2.38
CA LEU A 30 -3.80 13.90 1.77
C LEU A 30 -3.99 14.26 0.29
N LYS A 31 -3.90 15.54 -0.08
CA LYS A 31 -3.98 15.99 -1.48
C LYS A 31 -2.83 15.42 -2.30
N ASP A 32 -1.63 15.38 -1.73
CA ASP A 32 -0.45 14.82 -2.39
C ASP A 32 -0.48 13.29 -2.46
N LEU A 33 -1.23 12.64 -1.57
CA LEU A 33 -1.40 11.19 -1.56
C LEU A 33 -2.49 10.70 -2.52
N ILE A 34 -3.65 11.36 -2.57
CA ILE A 34 -4.85 10.88 -3.30
C ILE A 34 -5.48 11.88 -4.29
N GLY A 35 -5.00 13.11 -4.40
CA GLY A 35 -5.53 14.10 -5.33
C GLY A 35 -5.20 13.83 -6.82
N PRO A 36 -5.68 14.68 -7.76
CA PRO A 36 -5.54 14.45 -9.21
C PRO A 36 -4.10 14.32 -9.73
N GLU A 37 -3.13 14.95 -9.07
CA GLU A 37 -1.68 14.92 -9.42
C GLU A 37 -0.83 14.22 -8.35
N SER A 38 -1.48 13.40 -7.53
CA SER A 38 -0.91 12.73 -6.36
C SER A 38 0.00 11.55 -6.69
N TYR A 39 0.61 10.99 -5.64
CA TYR A 39 1.25 9.67 -5.70
C TYR A 39 0.31 8.62 -6.28
N ALA A 40 -0.94 8.52 -5.80
CA ALA A 40 -1.88 7.52 -6.32
C ALA A 40 -2.13 7.69 -7.83
N ALA A 41 -2.39 8.91 -8.29
CA ALA A 41 -2.64 9.20 -9.71
C ALA A 41 -1.42 8.95 -10.60
N LYS A 42 -0.22 9.25 -10.11
CA LYS A 42 1.03 9.05 -10.85
C LYS A 42 1.44 7.57 -10.89
N ILE A 43 1.30 6.88 -9.76
CA ILE A 43 1.60 5.45 -9.65
C ILE A 43 0.64 4.67 -10.54
N SER A 44 -0.68 4.92 -10.48
CA SER A 44 -1.67 4.17 -11.26
C SER A 44 -1.39 4.19 -12.76
N LYS A 45 -0.90 5.31 -13.30
CA LYS A 45 -0.50 5.45 -14.71
C LYS A 45 0.72 4.60 -15.10
N LYS A 46 1.57 4.23 -14.14
CA LYS A 46 2.76 3.40 -14.36
C LYS A 46 2.54 1.92 -14.07
N LEU A 47 1.49 1.56 -13.35
CA LEU A 47 1.24 0.17 -13.00
C LEU A 47 0.89 -0.63 -14.25
N ASN A 48 1.66 -1.69 -14.51
CA ASN A 48 1.33 -2.66 -15.55
C ASN A 48 0.43 -3.77 -14.99
N ILE A 49 -0.74 -3.38 -14.48
CA ILE A 49 -1.75 -4.25 -13.86
C ILE A 49 -3.11 -3.89 -14.43
N THR A 50 -4.04 -4.84 -14.49
CA THR A 50 -5.44 -4.53 -14.83
C THR A 50 -6.20 -4.07 -13.59
N PRO A 51 -7.25 -3.23 -13.74
CA PRO A 51 -8.07 -2.81 -12.61
C PRO A 51 -8.67 -4.00 -11.83
N VAL A 52 -8.97 -5.10 -12.50
CA VAL A 52 -9.50 -6.33 -11.88
C VAL A 52 -8.47 -6.99 -10.98
N GLN A 53 -7.22 -7.10 -11.41
CA GLN A 53 -6.14 -7.66 -10.60
C GLN A 53 -5.83 -6.78 -9.39
N LEU A 54 -5.77 -5.45 -9.58
CA LEU A 54 -5.54 -4.53 -8.47
C LEU A 54 -6.65 -4.64 -7.42
N ARG A 55 -7.91 -4.71 -7.86
CA ARG A 55 -9.06 -4.88 -6.96
C ARG A 55 -8.96 -6.16 -6.13
N LYS A 56 -8.50 -7.29 -6.70
CA LYS A 56 -8.33 -8.54 -5.94
C LYS A 56 -7.34 -8.37 -4.79
N VAL A 57 -6.17 -7.79 -5.06
CA VAL A 57 -5.19 -7.49 -4.02
C VAL A 57 -5.79 -6.54 -2.98
N PHE A 58 -6.42 -5.46 -3.44
CA PHE A 58 -7.02 -4.46 -2.57
C PHE A 58 -8.15 -5.02 -1.68
N SER A 59 -8.98 -5.92 -2.19
CA SER A 59 -10.04 -6.58 -1.40
C SER A 59 -9.48 -7.33 -0.20
N GLU A 60 -8.34 -8.02 -0.36
CA GLU A 60 -7.68 -8.70 0.76
C GLU A 60 -7.22 -7.71 1.83
N PHE A 61 -6.59 -6.60 1.43
CA PHE A 61 -6.21 -5.52 2.35
C PHE A 61 -7.42 -4.95 3.09
N LYS A 62 -8.51 -4.67 2.35
CA LYS A 62 -9.74 -4.09 2.90
C LYS A 62 -10.41 -5.02 3.91
N ASN A 63 -10.37 -6.33 3.68
CA ASN A 63 -10.90 -7.32 4.63
C ASN A 63 -10.11 -7.33 5.95
N ILE A 64 -8.77 -7.26 5.87
CA ILE A 64 -7.91 -7.18 7.07
C ILE A 64 -8.14 -5.87 7.82
N TYR A 65 -8.21 -4.76 7.09
CA TYR A 65 -8.54 -3.46 7.67
C TYR A 65 -9.91 -3.46 8.36
N ALA A 66 -10.94 -4.04 7.75
CA ALA A 66 -12.26 -4.16 8.35
C ALA A 66 -12.22 -4.93 9.68
N LEU A 67 -11.46 -6.03 9.73
CA LEU A 67 -11.23 -6.79 10.96
C LEU A 67 -10.53 -5.96 12.04
N TYR A 68 -9.46 -5.24 11.67
CA TYR A 68 -8.73 -4.35 12.57
C TYR A 68 -9.64 -3.24 13.12
N LYS A 69 -10.35 -2.54 12.23
CA LYS A 69 -11.26 -1.44 12.58
C LYS A 69 -12.39 -1.89 13.51
N ALA A 70 -12.99 -3.05 13.24
CA ALA A 70 -14.06 -3.60 14.07
C ALA A 70 -13.59 -3.92 15.50
N ASN A 71 -12.32 -4.29 15.66
CA ASN A 71 -11.75 -4.68 16.95
C ASN A 71 -10.92 -3.57 17.63
N TYR A 72 -10.67 -2.45 16.97
CA TYR A 72 -9.73 -1.42 17.42
C TYR A 72 -9.93 -0.95 18.87
N LYS A 73 -11.18 -0.75 19.31
CA LYS A 73 -11.48 -0.32 20.68
C LYS A 73 -11.16 -1.37 21.76
N ASN A 74 -11.08 -2.64 21.36
CA ASN A 74 -10.87 -3.80 22.23
C ASN A 74 -9.78 -4.72 21.65
N LEU A 75 -8.69 -4.11 21.17
CA LEU A 75 -7.61 -4.81 20.48
C LEU A 75 -6.70 -5.47 21.53
N THR A 76 -6.89 -6.77 21.75
CA THR A 76 -5.99 -7.59 22.57
C THR A 76 -4.74 -7.96 21.78
N GLU A 77 -3.66 -8.34 22.47
CA GLU A 77 -2.44 -8.81 21.78
C GLU A 77 -2.70 -10.06 20.91
N GLU A 78 -3.58 -10.97 21.37
CA GLU A 78 -4.00 -12.12 20.56
C GLU A 78 -4.70 -11.71 19.26
N LYS A 79 -5.57 -10.70 19.30
CA LYS A 79 -6.23 -10.17 18.09
C LYS A 79 -5.26 -9.42 17.19
N LYS A 80 -4.32 -8.66 17.76
CA LYS A 80 -3.23 -8.05 16.99
C LYS A 80 -2.48 -9.11 16.22
N GLU A 81 -2.11 -10.20 16.89
CA GLU A 81 -1.41 -11.31 16.25
C GLU A 81 -2.24 -11.97 15.15
N GLU A 82 -3.54 -12.19 15.35
CA GLU A 82 -4.42 -12.71 14.29
C GLU A 82 -4.41 -11.80 13.04
N ILE A 83 -4.45 -10.48 13.24
CA ILE A 83 -4.41 -9.49 12.16
C ILE A 83 -3.04 -9.50 11.47
N ARG A 84 -1.94 -9.55 12.23
CA ARG A 84 -0.58 -9.68 11.69
C ARG A 84 -0.44 -10.92 10.84
N LEU A 85 -0.88 -12.08 11.32
CA LEU A 85 -0.85 -13.33 10.57
C LEU A 85 -1.61 -13.23 9.24
N LYS A 86 -2.71 -12.47 9.18
CA LYS A 86 -3.41 -12.19 7.93
C LYS A 86 -2.62 -11.25 7.02
N LEU A 87 -1.98 -10.21 7.55
CA LEU A 87 -1.06 -9.37 6.76
C LEU A 87 0.10 -10.19 6.20
N TYR A 88 0.69 -11.09 7.00
CA TYR A 88 1.78 -11.95 6.59
C TYR A 88 1.42 -12.86 5.41
N LYS A 89 0.16 -13.30 5.32
CA LYS A 89 -0.35 -14.09 4.18
C LYS A 89 -0.37 -13.28 2.86
N LEU A 90 -0.37 -11.95 2.91
CA LEU A 90 -0.34 -11.12 1.71
C LEU A 90 1.02 -11.14 1.00
N TYR A 91 2.13 -11.35 1.72
CA TYR A 91 3.46 -11.46 1.10
C TYR A 91 3.55 -12.55 0.02
N PRO A 92 3.25 -13.84 0.31
CA PRO A 92 3.30 -14.88 -0.70
C PRO A 92 2.25 -14.70 -1.80
N ILE A 93 1.08 -14.10 -1.49
CA ILE A 93 0.07 -13.76 -2.51
C ILE A 93 0.66 -12.75 -3.49
N LEU A 94 1.23 -11.64 -3.00
CA LEU A 94 1.86 -10.61 -3.82
C LEU A 94 3.02 -11.18 -4.65
N GLN A 95 3.87 -12.03 -4.05
CA GLN A 95 4.96 -12.70 -4.78
C GLN A 95 4.44 -13.61 -5.90
N TYR A 96 3.39 -14.39 -5.62
CA TYR A 96 2.78 -15.26 -6.61
C TYR A 96 2.16 -14.47 -7.77
N GLN A 97 1.44 -13.38 -7.47
CA GLN A 97 0.88 -12.50 -8.50
C GLN A 97 2.00 -11.86 -9.35
N ALA A 98 3.11 -11.46 -8.72
CA ALA A 98 4.26 -10.90 -9.43
C ALA A 98 4.94 -11.92 -10.33
N ASN A 99 5.15 -13.15 -9.86
CA ASN A 99 5.72 -14.24 -10.66
C ASN A 99 4.86 -14.61 -11.87
N ARG A 100 3.54 -14.39 -11.78
CA ARG A 100 2.61 -14.58 -12.90
C ARG A 100 2.55 -13.39 -13.86
N GLY A 101 3.34 -12.34 -13.62
CA GLY A 101 3.32 -11.10 -14.39
C GLY A 101 2.01 -10.31 -14.22
N LEU A 102 1.24 -10.59 -13.16
CA LEU A 102 -0.04 -9.92 -12.91
C LEU A 102 0.17 -8.59 -12.18
N ILE A 103 1.24 -8.45 -11.41
CA ILE A 103 1.71 -7.19 -10.83
C ILE A 103 3.19 -7.01 -11.12
N ASP A 104 3.66 -5.78 -11.29
CA ASP A 104 5.08 -5.52 -11.50
C ASP A 104 5.88 -5.61 -10.19
N HIS A 105 7.20 -5.78 -10.33
CA HIS A 105 8.11 -5.97 -9.20
C HIS A 105 8.22 -4.73 -8.30
N ASN A 106 8.12 -3.52 -8.87
CA ASN A 106 8.23 -2.27 -8.12
C ASN A 106 6.98 -2.07 -7.26
N PHE A 107 5.80 -2.32 -7.81
CA PHE A 107 4.54 -2.31 -7.09
C PHE A 107 4.52 -3.37 -5.99
N LYS A 108 4.94 -4.61 -6.28
CA LYS A 108 5.08 -5.65 -5.26
C LYS A 108 5.94 -5.18 -4.08
N THR A 109 7.08 -4.55 -4.37
CA THR A 109 8.00 -4.07 -3.34
C THR A 109 7.41 -2.90 -2.53
N LEU A 110 6.73 -1.96 -3.17
CA LEU A 110 5.96 -0.91 -2.46
C LEU A 110 4.90 -1.52 -1.54
N MET A 111 4.15 -2.52 -2.02
CA MET A 111 3.14 -3.19 -1.20
C MET A 111 3.75 -3.90 0.01
N TRP A 112 4.94 -4.49 -0.12
CA TRP A 112 5.65 -5.09 1.01
C TRP A 112 6.10 -4.05 2.04
N GLU A 113 6.56 -2.87 1.61
CA GLU A 113 6.88 -1.79 2.55
C GLU A 113 5.65 -1.29 3.28
N ILE A 114 4.51 -1.18 2.60
CA ILE A 114 3.21 -0.87 3.23
C ILE A 114 2.86 -1.95 4.27
N LEU A 115 3.04 -3.23 3.97
CA LEU A 115 2.76 -4.32 4.90
C LEU A 115 3.67 -4.27 6.15
N ASN A 116 4.97 -4.04 5.96
CA ASN A 116 5.92 -3.88 7.06
C ASN A 116 5.55 -2.71 7.96
N LEU A 117 5.20 -1.58 7.36
CA LEU A 117 4.74 -0.40 8.09
C LEU A 117 3.48 -0.73 8.90
N LEU A 118 2.47 -1.34 8.28
CA LEU A 118 1.23 -1.67 8.99
C LEU A 118 1.45 -2.64 10.15
N ASP A 119 2.36 -3.61 10.03
CA ASP A 119 2.71 -4.53 11.13
C ASP A 119 3.26 -3.78 12.35
N GLU A 120 4.18 -2.85 12.12
CA GLU A 120 4.71 -1.94 13.14
C GLU A 120 3.58 -1.13 13.79
N LYS A 121 2.70 -0.54 12.96
CA LYS A 121 1.63 0.35 13.41
C LYS A 121 0.45 -0.36 14.10
N ILE A 122 0.25 -1.67 13.87
CA ILE A 122 -0.64 -2.49 14.72
C ILE A 122 -0.12 -2.51 16.16
N SER A 123 1.18 -2.68 16.35
CA SER A 123 1.81 -2.73 17.67
C SER A 123 1.59 -1.41 18.43
N GLU A 124 1.71 -0.30 17.73
CA GLU A 124 1.51 1.06 18.24
C GLU A 124 0.04 1.49 18.40
N ASN A 125 -0.92 0.63 18.03
CA ASN A 125 -2.35 0.97 17.99
C ASN A 125 -2.66 2.23 17.15
N LYS A 126 -2.00 2.40 16.00
CA LYS A 126 -2.21 3.56 15.11
C LYS A 126 -3.22 3.25 14.03
N LYS A 127 -4.51 3.37 14.35
CA LYS A 127 -5.59 3.11 13.37
C LYS A 127 -5.56 4.07 12.19
N GLU A 128 -5.16 5.31 12.41
CA GLU A 128 -5.14 6.35 11.39
C GLU A 128 -4.19 5.99 10.24
N GLU A 129 -3.13 5.21 10.50
CA GLU A 129 -2.21 4.69 9.47
C GLU A 129 -2.93 3.74 8.53
N PHE A 130 -3.71 2.82 9.08
CA PHE A 130 -4.55 1.92 8.31
C PHE A 130 -5.57 2.69 7.47
N ASP A 131 -6.23 3.69 8.07
CA ASP A 131 -7.18 4.54 7.36
C ASP A 131 -6.49 5.19 6.14
N ARG A 132 -5.29 5.77 6.34
CA ARG A 132 -4.55 6.46 5.29
C ARG A 132 -4.03 5.55 4.19
N VAL A 133 -3.57 4.34 4.54
CA VAL A 133 -3.20 3.32 3.55
C VAL A 133 -4.41 2.90 2.72
N ILE A 134 -5.58 2.74 3.33
CA ILE A 134 -6.80 2.40 2.59
C ILE A 134 -7.21 3.52 1.65
N ASP A 135 -7.17 4.79 2.08
CA ASP A 135 -7.44 5.93 1.21
C ASP A 135 -6.52 5.93 -0.03
N PHE A 136 -5.22 5.69 0.17
CA PHE A 136 -4.25 5.56 -0.91
C PHE A 136 -4.59 4.42 -1.88
N MET A 137 -4.92 3.25 -1.35
CA MET A 137 -5.24 2.07 -2.16
C MET A 137 -6.57 2.23 -2.93
N GLU A 138 -7.57 2.88 -2.33
CA GLU A 138 -8.83 3.21 -3.02
C GLU A 138 -8.59 4.21 -4.16
N ALA A 139 -7.75 5.22 -3.92
CA ALA A 139 -7.36 6.18 -4.95
C ALA A 139 -6.60 5.51 -6.11
N LEU A 140 -5.67 4.60 -5.83
CA LEU A 140 -4.98 3.82 -6.88
C LEU A 140 -5.98 3.09 -7.78
N VAL A 141 -6.95 2.39 -7.18
CA VAL A 141 -8.00 1.67 -7.93
C VAL A 141 -8.89 2.63 -8.72
N ALA A 142 -9.19 3.81 -8.17
CA ALA A 142 -10.02 4.81 -8.82
C ALA A 142 -9.35 5.42 -10.07
N TYR A 143 -8.06 5.73 -9.98
CA TYR A 143 -7.27 6.32 -11.08
C TYR A 143 -6.80 5.32 -12.14
N MET A 144 -7.06 4.03 -11.94
CA MET A 144 -6.80 2.99 -12.93
C MET A 144 -7.91 2.83 -13.99
N LYS A 145 -8.98 3.63 -13.89
CA LYS A 145 -10.11 3.62 -14.83
C LYS A 145 -9.84 4.41 -16.09
#